data_AF-A0A066YW72-F1
#
_entry.id   AF-A0A066YW72-F1
#
_cell.length_a   1.000
_cell.length_b   1.000
_cell.length_c   1.000
_cell.angle_alpha   90.00
_cell.angle_beta   90.00
_cell.angle_gamma   90.00
#
_symmetry.space_group_name_H-M   'P 1'
#
loop_
_entity.id
_entity.type
_entity.pdbx_description
1 polymer ?
#
loop_
_entity_poly.entity_id
_entity_poly.type
_entity_poly.pdbx_seq_one_letter_code
_entity_poly.pdbx_strand_id
1 'polypeptide(L)'
;MTVLTAAPVITLASIGQADPLAPPLGPCVGTCPDPFPPLNNGDFAGSDSTINVFVGGDYTVQGRSAEVEGKIVTVHDLIVNKDGGGLFNMGVVGVGSRVAPPVGTDHVTVGGAVDILPGNRVAIGGVDSQETRWGNLAYGTDQAGTVEFAPPGELRQDPAAIEPFLGLTPVIEGHSTCMGEQTATGELLVEGNLYTFVGDGRSMRQVFNVDRNIGSDTAAADIVFTGVPEGATVIVNMVGPDPVLIRTNTGTGFPGDQLTDMQPLLMWNFPDATDATIAGGAQFQGSIMAGNPAGTLTISTPGTNGRVYLAGSLVQEGSAGTEIHAYPFNGDLPTCAESPSPSPTSPSPSPTESPSPSPTESPSPTPSPSPTPTPSPTPTPSPTPTPSPTPTPSHSHTHSPHPSPSETDCPPSPTPSHSHTHSPRPTPTETDCPPTPTPSHSHTHSPHPSPSETDCPPSPSPSHSHTHSPHPSPSHSHTHSPHPTPSHSHTHSPHPTPSHTHEHSEHPTPSHTHEHNKPSPSGEASHPGGHLPNTGSDLVAPVAGAAAVLLGLGGAVFAFARRGRGRRH
;
A
#
# COMPACT_ATOMS: atom_id res chain seq x y z
N MET A 1 -32.98 27.69 46.00
CA MET A 1 -33.08 26.25 45.71
C MET A 1 -34.08 26.09 44.58
N THR A 2 -33.64 25.57 43.44
CA THR A 2 -34.51 25.22 42.30
C THR A 2 -33.94 23.92 41.75
N VAL A 3 -34.63 22.80 41.99
CA VAL A 3 -34.17 21.48 41.51
C VAL A 3 -34.69 21.30 40.09
N LEU A 4 -33.78 21.34 39.11
CA LEU A 4 -34.11 21.06 37.73
C LEU A 4 -33.99 19.54 37.51
N THR A 5 -35.12 18.84 37.52
CA THR A 5 -35.16 17.39 37.26
C THR A 5 -34.95 17.13 35.77
N ALA A 6 -33.77 16.63 35.40
CA ALA A 6 -33.53 16.10 34.06
C ALA A 6 -34.38 14.83 33.86
N ALA A 7 -35.24 14.84 32.83
CA ALA A 7 -35.92 13.64 32.37
C ALA A 7 -34.99 12.86 31.42
N PRO A 8 -34.95 11.51 31.48
CA PRO A 8 -34.18 10.73 30.53
C PRO A 8 -34.81 10.84 29.14
N VAL A 9 -34.02 11.26 28.15
CA VAL A 9 -34.41 11.20 26.74
C VAL A 9 -34.30 9.75 26.30
N ILE A 10 -35.44 9.07 26.16
CA ILE A 10 -35.49 7.74 25.56
C ILE A 10 -35.37 7.92 24.05
N THR A 11 -34.16 7.78 23.51
CA THR A 11 -33.94 7.62 22.08
C THR A 11 -34.49 6.28 21.64
N LEU A 12 -35.60 6.28 20.88
CA LEU A 12 -36.02 5.10 20.14
C LEU A 12 -34.96 4.79 19.09
N ALA A 13 -34.28 3.66 19.22
CA ALA A 13 -33.38 3.18 18.18
C ALA A 13 -34.18 2.90 16.90
N SER A 14 -33.83 3.59 15.82
CA SER A 14 -34.37 3.34 14.49
C SER A 14 -33.90 1.97 13.99
N ILE A 15 -34.83 1.14 13.54
CA ILE A 15 -34.53 -0.25 13.17
C ILE A 15 -33.83 -0.30 11.81
N GLY A 16 -32.53 -0.58 11.82
CA GLY A 16 -31.78 -1.06 10.65
C GLY A 16 -31.86 -0.21 9.39
N GLN A 17 -31.44 1.06 9.45
CA GLN A 17 -31.00 1.75 8.24
C GLN A 17 -29.53 1.42 7.96
N ALA A 18 -29.17 1.46 6.68
CA ALA A 18 -27.81 1.42 6.21
C ALA A 18 -27.15 2.78 6.45
N ASP A 19 -25.93 2.79 6.99
CA ASP A 19 -25.15 4.01 7.24
C ASP A 19 -23.74 3.90 6.61
N PRO A 20 -23.13 5.01 6.15
CA PRO A 20 -21.74 5.04 5.73
C PRO A 20 -20.80 4.85 6.94
N LEU A 21 -19.54 4.49 6.68
CA LEU A 21 -18.51 4.46 7.71
C LEU A 21 -18.38 5.84 8.40
N ALA A 22 -18.37 5.83 9.73
CA ALA A 22 -18.28 7.05 10.53
C ALA A 22 -16.85 7.62 10.54
N PRO A 23 -16.67 8.95 10.55
CA PRO A 23 -15.36 9.58 10.73
C PRO A 23 -14.66 9.07 12.00
N PRO A 24 -13.33 8.82 11.97
CA PRO A 24 -12.37 9.23 10.94
C PRO A 24 -12.17 8.20 9.80
N LEU A 25 -13.12 7.29 9.57
CA LEU A 25 -13.12 6.34 8.44
C LEU A 25 -14.14 6.78 7.36
N GLY A 26 -14.06 6.17 6.17
CA GLY A 26 -15.12 6.22 5.15
C GLY A 26 -15.00 7.39 4.15
N PRO A 27 -16.05 8.22 3.98
CA PRO A 27 -16.08 9.32 3.01
C PRO A 27 -14.96 10.35 3.23
N CYS A 28 -14.69 11.17 2.21
CA CYS A 28 -13.77 12.30 2.36
C CYS A 28 -14.35 13.36 3.32
N VAL A 29 -13.51 13.93 4.19
CA VAL A 29 -13.87 15.05 5.08
C VAL A 29 -12.84 16.16 4.95
N GLY A 30 -13.19 17.26 4.28
CA GLY A 30 -12.27 18.38 4.04
C GLY A 30 -12.69 19.20 2.82
N THR A 31 -11.70 19.68 2.06
CA THR A 31 -11.93 20.25 0.72
C THR A 31 -11.99 19.11 -0.29
N CYS A 32 -13.07 18.33 -0.26
CA CYS A 32 -13.25 17.16 -1.10
C CYS A 32 -13.62 17.55 -2.54
N PRO A 33 -12.88 17.10 -3.57
CA PRO A 33 -13.31 17.24 -4.96
C PRO A 33 -14.47 16.28 -5.27
N ASP A 34 -15.38 16.71 -6.16
CA ASP A 34 -16.48 15.90 -6.68
C ASP A 34 -16.63 16.15 -8.20
N PRO A 35 -16.37 15.15 -9.07
CA PRO A 35 -15.81 13.84 -8.75
C PRO A 35 -14.34 13.93 -8.26
N PHE A 36 -13.85 12.88 -7.61
CA PHE A 36 -12.41 12.74 -7.35
C PHE A 36 -11.61 12.67 -8.67
N PRO A 37 -10.41 13.28 -8.76
CA PRO A 37 -9.61 13.22 -9.98
C PRO A 37 -9.12 11.78 -10.28
N PRO A 38 -8.99 11.40 -11.56
CA PRO A 38 -8.23 10.21 -11.94
C PRO A 38 -6.73 10.40 -11.66
N LEU A 39 -5.97 9.31 -11.73
CA LEU A 39 -4.54 9.30 -11.43
C LEU A 39 -3.77 10.34 -12.26
N ASN A 40 -3.15 11.29 -11.57
CA ASN A 40 -2.44 12.41 -12.20
C ASN A 40 -1.31 12.96 -11.31
N ASN A 41 -0.48 13.81 -11.91
CA ASN A 41 0.64 14.52 -11.28
C ASN A 41 0.51 16.05 -11.39
N GLY A 42 -0.72 16.56 -11.52
CA GLY A 42 -1.05 17.98 -11.60
C GLY A 42 -1.07 18.67 -10.24
N ASP A 43 -1.74 19.81 -10.15
CA ASP A 43 -1.90 20.55 -8.88
C ASP A 43 -2.85 19.83 -7.91
N PHE A 44 -2.76 20.15 -6.62
CA PHE A 44 -3.55 19.52 -5.56
C PHE A 44 -5.03 19.86 -5.70
N ALA A 45 -5.87 18.83 -5.90
CA ALA A 45 -7.29 19.00 -6.19
C ALA A 45 -8.16 19.28 -4.94
N GLY A 46 -7.60 19.11 -3.74
CA GLY A 46 -8.36 19.26 -2.51
C GLY A 46 -7.57 18.94 -1.24
N SER A 47 -8.30 18.58 -0.18
CA SER A 47 -7.76 17.98 1.03
C SER A 47 -8.75 17.01 1.70
N ASP A 48 -8.25 15.91 2.26
CA ASP A 48 -9.04 14.91 2.99
C ASP A 48 -8.43 14.60 4.37
N SER A 49 -9.20 14.84 5.44
CA SER A 49 -8.80 14.56 6.83
C SER A 49 -9.17 13.16 7.32
N THR A 50 -10.00 12.44 6.57
CA THR A 50 -10.33 11.03 6.82
C THR A 50 -9.09 10.16 6.63
N ILE A 51 -8.97 9.10 7.42
CA ILE A 51 -7.87 8.15 7.30
C ILE A 51 -8.00 7.41 5.96
N ASN A 52 -6.93 7.42 5.17
CA ASN A 52 -6.83 6.66 3.94
C ASN A 52 -6.27 5.24 4.19
N VAL A 53 -5.26 5.14 5.05
CA VAL A 53 -4.65 3.87 5.48
C VAL A 53 -4.64 3.78 7.01
N PHE A 54 -5.36 2.81 7.56
CA PHE A 54 -5.30 2.42 8.97
C PHE A 54 -4.74 1.00 9.08
N VAL A 55 -3.76 0.82 9.97
CA VAL A 55 -3.13 -0.48 10.29
C VAL A 55 -3.14 -0.66 11.81
N GLY A 56 -3.85 -1.68 12.30
CA GLY A 56 -3.89 -2.00 13.74
C GLY A 56 -2.67 -2.81 14.21
N GLY A 57 -1.98 -3.49 13.30
CA GLY A 57 -0.67 -4.11 13.51
C GLY A 57 0.49 -3.20 13.10
N ASP A 58 1.52 -3.79 12.50
CA ASP A 58 2.70 -3.11 11.94
C ASP A 58 2.51 -2.76 10.46
N TYR A 59 3.12 -1.66 10.00
CA TYR A 59 3.18 -1.29 8.57
C TYR A 59 4.61 -1.45 8.05
N THR A 60 4.85 -2.50 7.27
CA THR A 60 6.13 -2.75 6.58
C THR A 60 6.06 -2.32 5.12
N VAL A 61 7.06 -1.55 4.68
CA VAL A 61 7.26 -1.13 3.29
C VAL A 61 8.55 -1.77 2.78
N GLN A 62 8.43 -2.65 1.78
CA GLN A 62 9.56 -3.43 1.26
C GLN A 62 9.57 -3.49 -0.28
N GLY A 63 10.49 -4.28 -0.85
CA GLY A 63 10.61 -4.40 -2.31
C GLY A 63 10.90 -3.05 -2.95
N ARG A 64 10.15 -2.68 -3.99
CA ARG A 64 10.35 -1.43 -4.73
C ARG A 64 9.20 -0.43 -4.57
N SER A 65 8.31 -0.62 -3.60
CA SER A 65 7.16 0.26 -3.26
C SER A 65 7.53 1.73 -3.20
N ALA A 66 6.72 2.62 -3.80
CA ALA A 66 7.08 4.00 -4.04
C ALA A 66 6.36 5.00 -3.13
N GLU A 67 5.03 4.96 -3.04
CA GLU A 67 4.25 6.03 -2.39
C GLU A 67 2.99 5.52 -1.66
N VAL A 68 2.46 6.32 -0.72
CA VAL A 68 1.14 6.17 -0.09
C VAL A 68 0.50 7.54 0.16
N GLU A 69 -0.72 7.76 -0.32
CA GLU A 69 -1.43 9.04 -0.31
C GLU A 69 -2.49 9.12 0.80
N GLY A 70 -2.89 10.35 1.16
CA GLY A 70 -3.93 10.61 2.16
C GLY A 70 -3.40 10.47 3.59
N LYS A 71 -4.27 10.35 4.58
CA LYS A 71 -3.82 10.24 5.98
C LYS A 71 -3.51 8.78 6.35
N ILE A 72 -2.33 8.55 6.94
CA ILE A 72 -1.86 7.22 7.36
C ILE A 72 -1.81 7.14 8.88
N VAL A 73 -2.31 6.04 9.44
CA VAL A 73 -2.19 5.69 10.86
C VAL A 73 -1.76 4.23 10.98
N THR A 74 -0.70 3.96 11.74
CA THR A 74 -0.33 2.61 12.20
C THR A 74 -0.27 2.59 13.73
N VAL A 75 -0.86 1.58 14.36
CA VAL A 75 -0.94 1.48 15.83
C VAL A 75 0.35 0.93 16.44
N HIS A 76 1.07 0.06 15.73
CA HIS A 76 2.39 -0.42 16.12
C HIS A 76 3.47 0.25 15.27
N ASP A 77 4.43 -0.49 14.73
CA ASP A 77 5.63 0.08 14.12
C ASP A 77 5.44 0.45 12.63
N LEU A 78 6.31 1.34 12.14
CA LEU A 78 6.49 1.67 10.72
C LEU A 78 7.92 1.27 10.30
N ILE A 79 8.03 0.31 9.40
CA ILE A 79 9.31 -0.29 8.97
C ILE A 79 9.50 -0.05 7.47
N VAL A 80 10.59 0.60 7.07
CA VAL A 80 10.87 0.92 5.66
C VAL A 80 12.19 0.30 5.21
N ASN A 81 12.10 -0.79 4.46
CA ASN A 81 13.21 -1.65 4.03
C ASN A 81 13.11 -2.05 2.55
N LYS A 82 13.30 -1.09 1.64
CA LYS A 82 13.19 -1.31 0.18
C LYS A 82 14.45 -1.92 -0.43
N ASP A 83 14.27 -2.74 -1.45
CA ASP A 83 15.31 -3.37 -2.26
C ASP A 83 16.16 -2.32 -3.01
N GLY A 84 17.39 -2.13 -2.52
CA GLY A 84 18.30 -1.11 -3.02
C GLY A 84 18.01 0.30 -2.48
N GLY A 85 17.13 0.43 -1.49
CA GLY A 85 16.78 1.68 -0.83
C GLY A 85 15.95 2.64 -1.69
N GLY A 86 16.18 3.94 -1.49
CA GLY A 86 15.51 5.02 -2.21
C GLY A 86 14.44 5.73 -1.38
N LEU A 87 13.59 6.49 -2.07
CA LEU A 87 12.51 7.28 -1.48
C LEU A 87 11.25 6.42 -1.25
N PHE A 88 10.53 6.71 -0.17
CA PHE A 88 9.13 6.38 0.01
C PHE A 88 8.34 7.65 0.37
N ASN A 89 7.34 8.02 -0.41
CA ASN A 89 6.55 9.23 -0.18
C ASN A 89 5.29 8.92 0.63
N MET A 90 5.01 9.67 1.70
CA MET A 90 3.84 9.44 2.55
C MET A 90 2.96 10.69 2.71
N GLY A 91 1.66 10.48 2.51
CA GLY A 91 0.57 11.45 2.58
C GLY A 91 0.47 12.39 1.38
N VAL A 92 1.60 12.79 0.80
CA VAL A 92 1.68 13.49 -0.49
C VAL A 92 2.53 12.66 -1.43
N VAL A 93 2.01 12.42 -2.64
CA VAL A 93 2.58 11.49 -3.62
C VAL A 93 2.76 12.19 -4.98
N GLY A 94 3.70 11.72 -5.80
CA GLY A 94 3.95 12.21 -7.14
C GLY A 94 2.83 11.87 -8.13
N VAL A 95 2.22 10.68 -8.01
CA VAL A 95 1.04 10.29 -8.81
C VAL A 95 -0.07 9.75 -7.90
N GLY A 96 -1.28 10.32 -8.03
CA GLY A 96 -2.42 9.91 -7.20
C GLY A 96 -3.70 10.65 -7.54
N SER A 97 -4.64 10.70 -6.60
CA SER A 97 -5.81 11.57 -6.71
C SER A 97 -5.44 13.05 -6.55
N ARG A 98 -4.25 13.32 -5.98
CA ARG A 98 -3.74 14.65 -5.59
C ARG A 98 -4.60 15.30 -4.51
N VAL A 99 -5.26 14.49 -3.68
CA VAL A 99 -6.03 14.87 -2.49
C VAL A 99 -5.24 14.49 -1.23
N ALA A 100 -4.37 15.40 -0.82
CA ALA A 100 -3.50 15.24 0.35
C ALA A 100 -4.25 15.46 1.68
N PRO A 101 -3.66 15.12 2.84
CA PRO A 101 -4.17 15.57 4.13
C PRO A 101 -4.20 17.11 4.26
N PRO A 102 -4.97 17.67 5.22
CA PRO A 102 -4.98 19.09 5.47
C PRO A 102 -3.60 19.59 5.94
N VAL A 103 -3.19 20.73 5.39
CA VAL A 103 -1.89 21.36 5.65
C VAL A 103 -1.64 21.55 7.15
N GLY A 104 -0.49 21.10 7.63
CA GLY A 104 -0.05 21.23 9.02
C GLY A 104 -0.69 20.24 10.00
N THR A 105 -1.39 19.21 9.50
CA THR A 105 -1.79 18.06 10.31
C THR A 105 -0.71 16.98 10.30
N ASP A 106 -0.81 16.02 11.21
CA ASP A 106 -0.02 14.79 11.13
C ASP A 106 -0.54 13.97 9.94
N HIS A 107 0.28 13.90 8.88
CA HIS A 107 0.00 13.10 7.68
C HIS A 107 0.19 11.61 7.95
N VAL A 108 1.15 11.30 8.84
CA VAL A 108 1.47 9.94 9.30
C VAL A 108 1.48 9.94 10.82
N THR A 109 0.77 9.00 11.44
CA THR A 109 0.78 8.75 12.88
C THR A 109 1.19 7.30 13.14
N VAL A 110 2.17 7.10 14.02
CA VAL A 110 2.78 5.80 14.35
C VAL A 110 2.72 5.63 15.87
N GLY A 111 2.04 4.59 16.37
CA GLY A 111 1.96 4.35 17.80
C GLY A 111 3.24 3.76 18.40
N GLY A 112 3.99 2.99 17.60
CA GLY A 112 5.27 2.41 17.95
C GLY A 112 6.49 3.18 17.42
N ALA A 113 7.46 2.44 16.90
CA ALA A 113 8.74 2.91 16.38
C ALA A 113 8.69 3.19 14.87
N VAL A 114 9.67 3.97 14.39
CA VAL A 114 9.89 4.26 12.96
C VAL A 114 11.30 3.81 12.59
N ASP A 115 11.45 2.64 11.96
CA ASP A 115 12.76 2.13 11.50
C ASP A 115 12.88 2.21 9.97
N ILE A 116 13.66 3.19 9.50
CA ILE A 116 13.94 3.43 8.08
C ILE A 116 15.34 2.92 7.79
N LEU A 117 15.43 1.68 7.28
CA LEU A 117 16.69 0.93 7.21
C LEU A 117 17.71 1.57 6.25
N PRO A 118 19.03 1.35 6.44
CA PRO A 118 20.08 2.07 5.71
C PRO A 118 19.92 2.06 4.17
N GLY A 119 19.90 3.26 3.59
CA GLY A 119 19.67 3.49 2.16
C GLY A 119 18.23 3.88 1.81
N ASN A 120 17.28 3.68 2.72
CA ASN A 120 15.92 4.19 2.60
C ASN A 120 15.82 5.62 3.14
N ARG A 121 14.78 6.34 2.71
CA ARG A 121 14.30 7.58 3.32
C ARG A 121 12.81 7.76 3.07
N VAL A 122 12.09 8.28 4.05
CA VAL A 122 10.68 8.68 3.91
C VAL A 122 10.64 10.18 3.59
N ALA A 123 9.70 10.64 2.75
CA ALA A 123 9.36 12.07 2.69
C ALA A 123 7.89 12.31 3.04
N ILE A 124 7.65 13.39 3.78
CA ILE A 124 6.33 13.85 4.23
C ILE A 124 6.02 15.19 3.59
N GLY A 125 4.88 15.25 2.90
CA GLY A 125 4.47 16.44 2.17
C GLY A 125 5.18 16.61 0.82
N GLY A 126 4.82 17.68 0.11
CA GLY A 126 5.38 17.98 -1.21
C GLY A 126 4.92 19.33 -1.75
N VAL A 127 5.23 19.57 -3.03
CA VAL A 127 4.89 20.80 -3.76
C VAL A 127 4.23 20.48 -5.10
N ASP A 128 3.46 21.41 -5.62
CA ASP A 128 2.96 21.42 -7.00
C ASP A 128 3.36 22.73 -7.71
N SER A 129 2.59 23.22 -8.69
CA SER A 129 2.88 24.50 -9.35
C SER A 129 2.29 25.73 -8.64
N GLN A 130 1.47 25.55 -7.60
CA GLN A 130 0.72 26.60 -6.91
C GLN A 130 1.11 26.75 -5.43
N GLU A 131 1.35 25.64 -4.71
CA GLU A 131 1.49 25.63 -3.26
C GLU A 131 2.36 24.47 -2.69
N THR A 132 2.49 24.46 -1.36
CA THR A 132 3.23 23.43 -0.60
C THR A 132 2.27 22.73 0.36
N ARG A 133 2.01 21.44 0.13
CA ARG A 133 1.29 20.57 1.08
C ARG A 133 2.30 20.00 2.07
N TRP A 134 2.41 20.61 3.23
CA TRP A 134 3.26 20.12 4.33
C TRP A 134 2.42 19.55 5.48
N GLY A 135 3.03 18.66 6.25
CA GLY A 135 2.49 18.10 7.48
C GLY A 135 3.56 17.30 8.22
N ASN A 136 3.16 16.64 9.30
CA ASN A 136 4.11 16.01 10.24
C ASN A 136 4.11 14.48 10.13
N LEU A 137 5.13 13.87 10.70
CA LEU A 137 5.10 12.47 11.16
C LEU A 137 5.15 12.46 12.68
N ALA A 138 4.12 11.94 13.33
CA ALA A 138 4.09 11.68 14.76
C ALA A 138 4.43 10.21 15.05
N TYR A 139 5.31 9.94 16.02
CA TYR A 139 5.73 8.59 16.41
C TYR A 139 5.81 8.43 17.93
N GLY A 140 5.53 7.23 18.44
CA GLY A 140 5.39 6.97 19.87
C GLY A 140 6.67 6.58 20.61
N THR A 141 7.53 5.75 20.02
CA THR A 141 8.75 5.24 20.69
C THR A 141 10.05 5.75 20.08
N ASP A 142 10.79 4.94 19.35
CA ASP A 142 12.10 5.28 18.77
C ASP A 142 12.00 5.63 17.28
N GLN A 143 12.96 6.41 16.76
CA GLN A 143 13.09 6.68 15.33
C GLN A 143 14.52 6.44 14.85
N ALA A 144 14.66 5.72 13.75
CA ALA A 144 15.91 5.43 13.06
C ALA A 144 15.80 5.74 11.56
N GLY A 145 16.93 6.10 10.94
CA GLY A 145 17.01 6.46 9.53
C GLY A 145 16.57 7.90 9.21
N THR A 146 16.17 8.14 7.97
CA THR A 146 16.00 9.49 7.39
C THR A 146 14.55 9.79 7.06
N VAL A 147 14.02 10.89 7.61
CA VAL A 147 12.75 11.51 7.19
C VAL A 147 13.03 12.89 6.61
N GLU A 148 12.49 13.15 5.41
CA GLU A 148 12.55 14.42 4.69
C GLU A 148 11.17 15.11 4.77
N PHE A 149 11.11 16.44 4.83
CA PHE A 149 9.85 17.18 4.98
C PHE A 149 9.73 18.32 3.98
N ALA A 150 8.54 18.51 3.43
CA ALA A 150 8.13 19.80 2.89
C ALA A 150 8.02 20.81 4.07
N PRO A 151 8.77 21.93 4.08
CA PRO A 151 8.74 22.84 5.23
C PRO A 151 7.38 23.55 5.39
N PRO A 152 6.95 23.88 6.62
CA PRO A 152 7.60 23.65 7.92
C PRO A 152 7.22 22.32 8.60
N GLY A 153 6.94 21.23 7.88
CA GLY A 153 6.63 19.93 8.49
C GLY A 153 7.73 19.39 9.41
N GLU A 154 7.33 18.75 10.50
CA GLU A 154 8.23 18.26 11.56
C GLU A 154 8.07 16.77 11.88
N LEU A 155 9.16 16.18 12.39
CA LEU A 155 9.18 14.86 13.01
C LEU A 155 8.91 15.00 14.51
N ARG A 156 7.83 14.40 15.01
CA ARG A 156 7.31 14.58 16.36
C ARG A 156 7.36 13.28 17.16
N GLN A 157 8.18 13.24 18.22
CA GLN A 157 8.05 12.18 19.23
C GLN A 157 6.87 12.55 20.14
N ASP A 158 5.73 11.88 19.94
CA ASP A 158 4.47 12.20 20.59
C ASP A 158 3.64 10.92 20.86
N PRO A 159 3.87 10.24 22.00
CA PRO A 159 3.17 9.01 22.36
C PRO A 159 1.65 9.17 22.48
N ALA A 160 1.15 10.40 22.68
CA ALA A 160 -0.28 10.67 22.79
C ALA A 160 -0.97 10.81 21.42
N ALA A 161 -0.22 11.01 20.33
CA ALA A 161 -0.78 11.22 19.00
C ALA A 161 -1.58 10.02 18.48
N ILE A 162 -1.31 8.81 18.95
CA ILE A 162 -2.05 7.59 18.58
C ILE A 162 -3.35 7.39 19.37
N GLU A 163 -3.50 8.02 20.55
CA GLU A 163 -4.66 7.82 21.45
C GLU A 163 -6.05 7.97 20.77
N PRO A 164 -6.28 8.95 19.86
CA PRO A 164 -7.56 9.09 19.15
C PRO A 164 -7.91 7.92 18.22
N PHE A 165 -6.95 7.07 17.88
CA PHE A 165 -7.07 6.03 16.86
C PHE A 165 -7.08 4.61 17.44
N LEU A 166 -6.68 4.41 18.70
CA LEU A 166 -6.66 3.11 19.37
C LEU A 166 -8.04 2.41 19.41
N GLY A 167 -9.13 3.18 19.37
CA GLY A 167 -10.49 2.66 19.30
C GLY A 167 -10.92 2.12 17.93
N LEU A 168 -10.12 2.28 16.87
CA LEU A 168 -10.53 1.94 15.50
C LEU A 168 -10.30 0.46 15.13
N THR A 169 -9.37 -0.24 15.78
CA THR A 169 -9.17 -1.68 15.58
C THR A 169 -10.47 -2.48 15.81
N PRO A 170 -11.16 -2.38 16.97
CA PRO A 170 -12.43 -3.10 17.19
C PRO A 170 -13.61 -2.58 16.36
N VAL A 171 -13.55 -1.34 15.84
CA VAL A 171 -14.51 -0.82 14.85
C VAL A 171 -14.35 -1.57 13.52
N ILE A 172 -13.10 -1.78 13.09
CA ILE A 172 -12.76 -2.49 11.86
C ILE A 172 -13.05 -3.98 11.99
N GLU A 173 -12.69 -4.62 13.11
CA GLU A 173 -13.10 -6.00 13.44
C GLU A 173 -14.63 -6.14 13.31
N GLY A 174 -15.40 -5.29 14.01
CA GLY A 174 -16.86 -5.33 14.03
C GLY A 174 -17.51 -5.12 12.66
N HIS A 175 -17.04 -4.15 11.86
CA HIS A 175 -17.55 -3.94 10.50
C HIS A 175 -17.15 -5.07 9.55
N SER A 176 -15.95 -5.62 9.68
CA SER A 176 -15.44 -6.68 8.80
C SER A 176 -16.17 -8.01 9.04
N THR A 177 -16.34 -8.42 10.30
CA THR A 177 -17.18 -9.58 10.66
C THR A 177 -18.63 -9.35 10.23
N CYS A 178 -19.20 -8.18 10.51
CA CYS A 178 -20.58 -7.86 10.12
C CYS A 178 -20.82 -7.96 8.61
N MET A 179 -19.86 -7.51 7.79
CA MET A 179 -19.91 -7.69 6.34
C MET A 179 -19.82 -9.18 5.94
N GLY A 180 -18.91 -9.94 6.55
CA GLY A 180 -18.74 -11.38 6.30
C GLY A 180 -19.96 -12.23 6.63
N GLU A 181 -20.71 -11.88 7.67
CA GLU A 181 -21.95 -12.54 8.08
C GLU A 181 -23.16 -12.26 7.16
N GLN A 182 -23.06 -11.29 6.23
CA GLN A 182 -24.19 -10.97 5.35
C GLN A 182 -24.50 -12.10 4.37
N THR A 183 -25.79 -12.37 4.18
CA THR A 183 -26.27 -13.23 3.08
C THR A 183 -25.94 -12.58 1.73
N ALA A 184 -25.22 -13.31 0.88
CA ALA A 184 -24.91 -12.87 -0.48
C ALA A 184 -26.19 -12.56 -1.28
N THR A 185 -26.20 -11.44 -1.99
CA THR A 185 -27.27 -11.03 -2.92
C THR A 185 -26.93 -11.35 -4.37
N GLY A 186 -25.66 -11.61 -4.67
CA GLY A 186 -25.17 -12.03 -5.98
C GLY A 186 -24.30 -13.28 -5.91
N GLU A 187 -23.92 -13.81 -7.08
CA GLU A 187 -23.08 -14.99 -7.22
C GLU A 187 -21.79 -14.69 -8.00
N LEU A 188 -20.77 -15.53 -7.85
CA LEU A 188 -19.52 -15.46 -8.62
C LEU A 188 -19.48 -16.60 -9.64
N LEU A 189 -19.49 -16.25 -10.93
CA LEU A 189 -19.29 -17.18 -12.04
C LEU A 189 -17.83 -17.11 -12.51
N VAL A 190 -17.19 -18.27 -12.71
CA VAL A 190 -15.77 -18.35 -13.09
C VAL A 190 -15.61 -19.15 -14.38
N GLU A 191 -15.18 -18.49 -15.46
CA GLU A 191 -14.92 -19.09 -16.77
C GLU A 191 -13.44 -18.90 -17.16
N GLY A 192 -12.61 -19.90 -16.84
CA GLY A 192 -11.17 -19.84 -17.10
C GLY A 192 -10.47 -18.82 -16.21
N ASN A 193 -10.05 -17.69 -16.79
CA ASN A 193 -9.52 -16.55 -16.04
C ASN A 193 -10.54 -15.42 -15.82
N LEU A 194 -11.76 -15.51 -16.37
CA LEU A 194 -12.82 -14.52 -16.19
C LEU A 194 -13.61 -14.80 -14.90
N TYR A 195 -13.69 -13.80 -14.03
CA TYR A 195 -14.39 -13.81 -12.74
C TYR A 195 -15.53 -12.80 -12.82
N THR A 196 -16.74 -13.29 -13.11
CA THR A 196 -17.94 -12.45 -13.27
C THR A 196 -18.76 -12.48 -12.00
N PHE A 197 -18.81 -11.35 -11.30
CA PHE A 197 -19.69 -11.11 -10.19
C PHE A 197 -21.08 -10.71 -10.73
N VAL A 198 -22.10 -11.51 -10.44
CA VAL A 198 -23.48 -11.34 -10.94
C VAL A 198 -24.40 -10.94 -9.80
N GLY A 199 -24.71 -9.64 -9.70
CA GLY A 199 -25.68 -9.09 -8.76
C GLY A 199 -27.13 -9.35 -9.17
N ASP A 200 -28.06 -9.25 -8.23
CA ASP A 200 -29.49 -9.56 -8.47
C ASP A 200 -30.28 -8.53 -9.30
N GLY A 201 -29.63 -7.46 -9.77
CA GLY A 201 -30.24 -6.42 -10.60
C GLY A 201 -31.17 -5.45 -9.86
N ARG A 202 -31.23 -5.49 -8.51
CA ARG A 202 -32.19 -4.69 -7.72
C ARG A 202 -31.70 -4.23 -6.34
N SER A 203 -30.75 -4.92 -5.73
CA SER A 203 -30.28 -4.60 -4.38
C SER A 203 -29.23 -3.49 -4.43
N MET A 204 -29.49 -2.38 -3.71
CA MET A 204 -28.58 -1.23 -3.61
C MET A 204 -27.35 -1.48 -2.71
N ARG A 205 -27.34 -2.62 -2.01
CA ARG A 205 -26.13 -3.25 -1.51
C ARG A 205 -26.01 -4.61 -2.20
N GLN A 206 -24.96 -4.81 -2.99
CA GLN A 206 -24.62 -6.11 -3.54
C GLN A 206 -23.57 -6.77 -2.65
N VAL A 207 -23.88 -7.95 -2.13
CA VAL A 207 -22.99 -8.76 -1.30
C VAL A 207 -22.60 -10.01 -2.07
N PHE A 208 -21.30 -10.28 -2.15
CA PHE A 208 -20.73 -11.46 -2.76
C PHE A 208 -19.84 -12.17 -1.73
N ASN A 209 -20.17 -13.42 -1.38
CA ASN A 209 -19.35 -14.22 -0.47
C ASN A 209 -18.53 -15.21 -1.31
N VAL A 210 -17.21 -15.05 -1.29
CA VAL A 210 -16.25 -15.76 -2.14
C VAL A 210 -15.44 -16.72 -1.28
N ASP A 211 -15.59 -18.02 -1.55
CA ASP A 211 -14.97 -19.13 -0.82
C ASP A 211 -13.64 -19.61 -1.44
N ARG A 212 -13.08 -18.82 -2.36
CA ARG A 212 -11.98 -19.22 -3.26
C ARG A 212 -11.08 -18.07 -3.66
N ASN A 213 -9.81 -18.38 -3.88
CA ASN A 213 -8.85 -17.42 -4.43
C ASN A 213 -9.28 -16.92 -5.83
N ILE A 214 -9.02 -15.64 -6.09
CA ILE A 214 -9.28 -14.96 -7.36
C ILE A 214 -7.98 -14.98 -8.16
N GLY A 215 -7.97 -15.71 -9.28
CA GLY A 215 -6.74 -16.02 -10.03
C GLY A 215 -5.94 -17.16 -9.40
N SER A 216 -4.62 -17.15 -9.59
CA SER A 216 -3.66 -18.09 -9.01
C SER A 216 -2.27 -17.45 -8.92
N ASP A 217 -1.26 -18.18 -8.44
CA ASP A 217 0.14 -17.71 -8.40
C ASP A 217 0.71 -17.34 -9.78
N THR A 218 0.19 -17.96 -10.84
CA THR A 218 0.73 -17.86 -12.21
C THR A 218 -0.24 -17.25 -13.22
N ALA A 219 -1.53 -17.08 -12.87
CA ALA A 219 -2.55 -16.50 -13.74
C ALA A 219 -3.36 -15.45 -12.99
N ALA A 220 -3.44 -14.24 -13.56
CA ALA A 220 -4.30 -13.19 -13.06
C ALA A 220 -5.76 -13.39 -13.55
N ALA A 221 -6.71 -13.04 -12.70
CA ALA A 221 -8.12 -12.95 -13.05
C ALA A 221 -8.43 -11.66 -13.83
N ASP A 222 -9.30 -11.79 -14.83
CA ASP A 222 -10.07 -10.69 -15.39
C ASP A 222 -11.37 -10.57 -14.56
N ILE A 223 -11.59 -9.44 -13.89
CA ILE A 223 -12.73 -9.21 -12.99
C ILE A 223 -13.80 -8.36 -13.70
N VAL A 224 -15.06 -8.81 -13.67
CA VAL A 224 -16.20 -8.09 -14.26
C VAL A 224 -17.38 -8.12 -13.30
N PHE A 225 -18.10 -6.99 -13.18
CA PHE A 225 -19.37 -6.92 -12.46
C PHE A 225 -20.55 -6.81 -13.44
N THR A 226 -21.62 -7.55 -13.19
CA THR A 226 -22.86 -7.53 -13.96
C THR A 226 -24.05 -7.59 -13.02
N GLY A 227 -25.22 -7.08 -13.42
CA GLY A 227 -26.40 -7.05 -12.54
C GLY A 227 -26.26 -6.19 -11.27
N VAL A 228 -25.23 -5.36 -11.18
CA VAL A 228 -25.08 -4.36 -10.11
C VAL A 228 -25.85 -3.09 -10.52
N PRO A 229 -26.81 -2.60 -9.70
CA PRO A 229 -27.47 -1.32 -9.96
C PRO A 229 -26.51 -0.13 -9.91
N GLU A 230 -26.79 0.92 -10.70
CA GLU A 230 -26.05 2.18 -10.64
C GLU A 230 -26.15 2.81 -9.24
N GLY A 231 -25.02 3.21 -8.66
CA GLY A 231 -24.94 3.73 -7.30
C GLY A 231 -25.09 2.68 -6.18
N ALA A 232 -25.09 1.38 -6.48
CA ALA A 232 -25.10 0.35 -5.45
C ALA A 232 -23.74 0.24 -4.74
N THR A 233 -23.76 0.09 -3.42
CA THR A 233 -22.60 -0.34 -2.64
C THR A 233 -22.29 -1.80 -2.94
N VAL A 234 -21.04 -2.15 -3.20
CA VAL A 234 -20.61 -3.52 -3.51
C VAL A 234 -19.63 -4.00 -2.45
N ILE A 235 -19.94 -5.14 -1.83
CA ILE A 235 -19.11 -5.79 -0.81
C ILE A 235 -18.74 -7.18 -1.33
N VAL A 236 -17.44 -7.43 -1.46
CA VAL A 236 -16.89 -8.74 -1.79
C VAL A 236 -16.19 -9.29 -0.56
N ASN A 237 -16.84 -10.23 0.13
CA ASN A 237 -16.31 -10.92 1.28
C ASN A 237 -15.46 -12.12 0.84
N MET A 238 -14.16 -12.07 1.11
CA MET A 238 -13.24 -13.19 0.92
C MET A 238 -13.31 -14.10 2.16
N VAL A 239 -14.23 -15.07 2.12
CA VAL A 239 -14.54 -15.99 3.24
C VAL A 239 -13.78 -17.33 3.15
N GLY A 240 -12.73 -17.36 2.34
CA GLY A 240 -11.76 -18.46 2.24
C GLY A 240 -11.05 -18.50 0.87
N PRO A 241 -10.06 -19.41 0.69
CA PRO A 241 -9.32 -20.13 1.72
C PRO A 241 -8.41 -19.18 2.53
N ASP A 242 -7.64 -19.73 3.46
CA ASP A 242 -6.55 -19.02 4.16
C ASP A 242 -5.22 -19.77 3.86
N PRO A 243 -4.19 -19.13 3.26
CA PRO A 243 -4.12 -17.72 2.86
C PRO A 243 -5.05 -17.36 1.69
N VAL A 244 -5.59 -16.13 1.73
CA VAL A 244 -6.38 -15.55 0.63
C VAL A 244 -5.46 -14.99 -0.45
N LEU A 245 -5.72 -15.28 -1.72
CA LEU A 245 -5.07 -14.64 -2.86
C LEU A 245 -6.11 -13.98 -3.79
N ILE A 246 -5.90 -12.69 -4.07
CA ILE A 246 -6.47 -12.00 -5.21
C ILE A 246 -5.32 -11.60 -6.15
N ARG A 247 -5.17 -12.31 -7.28
CA ARG A 247 -4.32 -11.88 -8.39
C ARG A 247 -5.18 -11.40 -9.56
N THR A 248 -5.11 -10.13 -9.94
CA THR A 248 -5.90 -9.56 -11.05
C THR A 248 -5.10 -8.59 -11.92
N ASN A 249 -5.48 -8.50 -13.20
CA ASN A 249 -4.94 -7.53 -14.15
C ASN A 249 -6.03 -6.53 -14.62
N THR A 250 -7.10 -6.36 -13.83
CA THR A 250 -8.23 -5.47 -14.16
C THR A 250 -8.27 -4.26 -13.24
N GLY A 251 -8.84 -3.14 -13.73
CA GLY A 251 -8.77 -1.83 -13.10
C GLY A 251 -7.70 -0.95 -13.75
N THR A 252 -8.09 0.22 -14.25
CA THR A 252 -7.18 1.13 -14.97
C THR A 252 -6.77 2.36 -14.18
N GLY A 253 -7.58 2.82 -13.22
CA GLY A 253 -7.40 4.13 -12.55
C GLY A 253 -7.82 5.33 -13.40
N PHE A 254 -8.52 5.10 -14.52
CA PHE A 254 -9.05 6.14 -15.42
C PHE A 254 -10.56 5.97 -15.69
N PRO A 255 -11.31 7.05 -15.97
CA PRO A 255 -12.77 6.99 -16.05
C PRO A 255 -13.28 6.21 -17.26
N GLY A 256 -14.42 5.52 -17.10
CA GLY A 256 -15.00 4.65 -18.14
C GLY A 256 -14.48 3.21 -18.12
N ASP A 257 -13.59 2.88 -17.18
CA ASP A 257 -13.30 1.51 -16.77
C ASP A 257 -14.21 1.15 -15.59
N GLN A 258 -14.99 0.07 -15.72
CA GLN A 258 -16.04 -0.30 -14.76
C GLN A 258 -15.54 -0.36 -13.31
N LEU A 259 -14.37 -0.96 -13.08
CA LEU A 259 -13.81 -1.10 -11.74
C LEU A 259 -13.40 0.26 -11.16
N THR A 260 -12.88 1.16 -11.99
CA THR A 260 -12.55 2.54 -11.58
C THR A 260 -13.83 3.36 -11.32
N ASP A 261 -14.86 3.21 -12.14
CA ASP A 261 -16.14 3.92 -11.95
C ASP A 261 -16.91 3.41 -10.71
N MET A 262 -16.75 2.13 -10.34
CA MET A 262 -17.33 1.51 -9.14
C MET A 262 -16.51 1.72 -7.86
N GLN A 263 -15.25 2.13 -7.99
CA GLN A 263 -14.25 2.25 -6.92
C GLN A 263 -14.76 2.90 -5.61
N PRO A 264 -15.42 4.07 -5.59
CA PRO A 264 -15.84 4.72 -4.34
C PRO A 264 -16.97 3.98 -3.59
N LEU A 265 -17.57 2.96 -4.21
CA LEU A 265 -18.65 2.15 -3.64
C LEU A 265 -18.27 0.67 -3.47
N LEU A 266 -17.05 0.28 -3.85
CA LEU A 266 -16.55 -1.09 -3.81
C LEU A 266 -15.69 -1.32 -2.54
N MET A 267 -16.02 -2.38 -1.79
CA MET A 267 -15.30 -2.85 -0.60
C MET A 267 -14.88 -4.31 -0.76
N TRP A 268 -13.59 -4.59 -0.64
CA TRP A 268 -13.00 -5.92 -0.53
C TRP A 268 -12.79 -6.24 0.95
N ASN A 269 -13.51 -7.22 1.48
CA ASN A 269 -13.53 -7.53 2.90
C ASN A 269 -12.88 -8.89 3.20
N PHE A 270 -11.94 -8.91 4.14
CA PHE A 270 -11.17 -10.09 4.54
C PHE A 270 -11.40 -10.34 6.05
N PRO A 271 -12.54 -10.94 6.45
CA PRO A 271 -12.95 -11.03 7.85
C PRO A 271 -11.97 -11.84 8.70
N ASP A 272 -11.69 -13.08 8.30
CA ASP A 272 -10.99 -14.06 9.15
C ASP A 272 -9.53 -14.33 8.75
N ALA A 273 -9.08 -13.86 7.57
CA ALA A 273 -7.81 -14.25 6.95
C ALA A 273 -6.60 -13.98 7.85
N THR A 274 -5.75 -15.00 8.07
CA THR A 274 -4.48 -14.83 8.79
C THR A 274 -3.37 -14.33 7.86
N ASP A 275 -3.44 -14.67 6.58
CA ASP A 275 -2.62 -14.09 5.52
C ASP A 275 -3.49 -13.82 4.29
N ALA A 276 -3.37 -12.62 3.74
CA ALA A 276 -4.03 -12.23 2.50
C ALA A 276 -3.05 -11.53 1.57
N THR A 277 -3.06 -11.86 0.28
CA THR A 277 -2.24 -11.22 -0.74
C THR A 277 -3.09 -10.65 -1.88
N ILE A 278 -2.94 -9.35 -2.14
CA ILE A 278 -3.46 -8.67 -3.33
C ILE A 278 -2.30 -8.42 -4.28
N ALA A 279 -2.39 -8.94 -5.50
CA ALA A 279 -1.31 -8.97 -6.48
C ALA A 279 -1.82 -8.73 -7.91
N GLY A 280 -0.91 -8.38 -8.82
CA GLY A 280 -1.32 -8.13 -10.21
C GLY A 280 -0.32 -7.31 -11.01
N GLY A 281 -0.72 -6.98 -12.24
CA GLY A 281 -0.04 -6.03 -13.12
C GLY A 281 -0.87 -4.78 -13.45
N ALA A 282 -1.93 -4.49 -12.69
CA ALA A 282 -2.88 -3.40 -12.95
C ALA A 282 -3.26 -2.65 -11.65
N GLN A 283 -3.97 -1.53 -11.81
CA GLN A 283 -4.40 -0.66 -10.71
C GLN A 283 -5.60 -1.30 -9.97
N PHE A 284 -5.38 -1.80 -8.76
CA PHE A 284 -6.44 -2.38 -7.93
C PHE A 284 -7.46 -1.31 -7.53
N GLN A 285 -8.76 -1.59 -7.67
CA GLN A 285 -9.83 -0.61 -7.44
C GLN A 285 -10.74 -1.04 -6.30
N GLY A 286 -11.20 -0.05 -5.53
CA GLY A 286 -12.06 -0.24 -4.38
C GLY A 286 -11.28 -0.19 -3.07
N SER A 287 -12.01 0.04 -1.99
CA SER A 287 -11.47 0.04 -0.64
C SER A 287 -11.29 -1.37 -0.11
N ILE A 288 -10.42 -1.54 0.88
CA ILE A 288 -10.07 -2.82 1.49
C ILE A 288 -10.31 -2.74 3.01
N MET A 289 -10.93 -3.76 3.57
CA MET A 289 -11.08 -3.96 5.01
C MET A 289 -10.62 -5.37 5.42
N ALA A 290 -9.84 -5.50 6.49
CA ALA A 290 -9.44 -6.80 7.04
C ALA A 290 -9.71 -6.87 8.55
N GLY A 291 -10.47 -7.89 8.96
CA GLY A 291 -11.04 -8.01 10.30
C GLY A 291 -10.15 -8.73 11.32
N ASN A 292 -9.15 -9.49 10.89
CA ASN A 292 -8.32 -10.27 11.80
C ASN A 292 -7.16 -9.44 12.39
N PRO A 293 -7.13 -9.15 13.71
CA PRO A 293 -6.05 -8.36 14.33
C PRO A 293 -4.70 -9.10 14.41
N ALA A 294 -4.69 -10.42 14.21
CA ALA A 294 -3.47 -11.21 14.05
C ALA A 294 -3.14 -11.49 12.57
N GLY A 295 -3.94 -10.99 11.63
CA GLY A 295 -3.75 -11.17 10.20
C GLY A 295 -2.71 -10.23 9.60
N THR A 296 -2.17 -10.61 8.43
CA THR A 296 -1.32 -9.74 7.60
C THR A 296 -1.90 -9.62 6.19
N LEU A 297 -2.10 -8.39 5.70
CA LEU A 297 -2.40 -8.11 4.30
C LEU A 297 -1.13 -7.68 3.56
N THR A 298 -0.81 -8.37 2.47
CA THR A 298 0.24 -8.01 1.53
C THR A 298 -0.36 -7.37 0.27
N ILE A 299 0.02 -6.13 -0.02
CA ILE A 299 -0.34 -5.42 -1.25
C ILE A 299 0.91 -5.38 -2.15
N SER A 300 0.79 -5.96 -3.35
CA SER A 300 1.87 -6.15 -4.32
C SER A 300 1.53 -5.74 -5.76
N THR A 301 0.39 -5.07 -5.97
CA THR A 301 -0.03 -4.46 -7.24
C THR A 301 0.80 -3.21 -7.57
N PRO A 302 0.87 -2.75 -8.84
CA PRO A 302 1.49 -1.47 -9.18
C PRO A 302 0.85 -0.28 -8.45
N GLY A 303 -0.45 -0.33 -8.22
CA GLY A 303 -1.13 0.65 -7.36
C GLY A 303 -2.46 0.12 -6.82
N THR A 304 -2.90 0.69 -5.71
CA THR A 304 -4.20 0.43 -5.06
C THR A 304 -4.95 1.75 -4.86
N ASN A 305 -6.25 1.76 -5.19
CA ASN A 305 -7.01 3.00 -5.37
C ASN A 305 -8.30 2.92 -4.52
N GLY A 306 -8.23 3.43 -3.29
CA GLY A 306 -9.27 3.28 -2.28
C GLY A 306 -8.71 3.39 -0.86
N ARG A 307 -9.57 3.20 0.14
CA ARG A 307 -9.18 3.10 1.55
C ARG A 307 -8.53 1.74 1.86
N VAL A 308 -7.69 1.68 2.89
CA VAL A 308 -7.14 0.43 3.43
C VAL A 308 -7.31 0.43 4.95
N TYR A 309 -8.18 -0.42 5.49
CA TYR A 309 -8.56 -0.44 6.91
C TYR A 309 -8.35 -1.84 7.51
N LEU A 310 -7.26 -2.02 8.25
CA LEU A 310 -6.84 -3.34 8.73
C LEU A 310 -6.80 -3.38 10.25
N ALA A 311 -7.41 -4.39 10.86
CA ALA A 311 -7.22 -4.68 12.28
C ALA A 311 -5.80 -5.21 12.56
N GLY A 312 -5.23 -5.96 11.61
CA GLY A 312 -3.87 -6.50 11.66
C GLY A 312 -2.83 -5.67 10.89
N SER A 313 -1.76 -6.33 10.43
CA SER A 313 -0.58 -5.71 9.81
C SER A 313 -0.68 -5.52 8.29
N LEU A 314 0.10 -4.59 7.75
CA LEU A 314 0.24 -4.28 6.31
C LEU A 314 1.67 -4.53 5.83
N VAL A 315 1.82 -5.27 4.73
CA VAL A 315 3.04 -5.31 3.93
C VAL A 315 2.76 -4.65 2.57
N GLN A 316 3.39 -3.51 2.29
CA GLN A 316 3.38 -2.90 0.95
C GLN A 316 4.69 -3.24 0.24
N GLU A 317 4.63 -4.18 -0.69
CA GLU A 317 5.77 -4.66 -1.48
C GLU A 317 5.54 -4.52 -2.98
N GLY A 318 6.52 -4.89 -3.80
CA GLY A 318 6.33 -5.00 -5.25
C GLY A 318 7.61 -4.82 -6.04
N SER A 319 7.57 -5.14 -7.34
CA SER A 319 8.73 -5.09 -8.23
C SER A 319 8.88 -3.78 -9.02
N ALA A 320 7.85 -2.92 -9.03
CA ALA A 320 7.70 -1.88 -10.04
C ALA A 320 7.20 -0.51 -9.53
N GLY A 321 7.37 -0.19 -8.23
CA GLY A 321 6.92 1.09 -7.69
C GLY A 321 5.52 1.06 -7.10
N THR A 322 5.18 0.04 -6.31
CA THR A 322 3.84 -0.12 -5.72
C THR A 322 3.38 1.09 -4.90
N GLU A 323 2.22 1.61 -5.26
CA GLU A 323 1.60 2.83 -4.72
C GLU A 323 0.23 2.57 -4.05
N ILE A 324 -0.18 3.43 -3.13
CA ILE A 324 -1.55 3.46 -2.58
C ILE A 324 -2.08 4.90 -2.71
N HIS A 325 -3.18 5.09 -3.44
CA HIS A 325 -3.73 6.41 -3.80
C HIS A 325 -5.01 6.71 -3.00
N ALA A 326 -5.26 7.99 -2.72
CA ALA A 326 -6.31 8.41 -1.79
C ALA A 326 -7.66 8.60 -2.47
N TYR A 327 -8.56 7.63 -2.28
CA TYR A 327 -9.93 7.67 -2.76
C TYR A 327 -10.91 7.27 -1.66
N PRO A 328 -12.07 7.96 -1.53
CA PRO A 328 -12.98 7.76 -0.42
C PRO A 328 -13.82 6.50 -0.56
N PHE A 329 -14.27 5.94 0.56
CA PHE A 329 -15.34 4.95 0.57
C PHE A 329 -16.67 5.61 0.93
N ASN A 330 -17.55 5.73 -0.06
CA ASN A 330 -18.86 6.40 0.05
C ASN A 330 -20.04 5.41 0.14
N GLY A 331 -19.76 4.10 0.26
CA GLY A 331 -20.79 3.07 0.34
C GLY A 331 -21.36 2.89 1.75
N ASP A 332 -22.63 2.48 1.83
CA ASP A 332 -23.29 2.21 3.11
C ASP A 332 -23.03 0.77 3.57
N LEU A 333 -22.51 0.59 4.77
CA LEU A 333 -22.22 -0.72 5.35
C LEU A 333 -23.44 -1.36 6.04
N PRO A 334 -23.49 -2.70 6.13
CA PRO A 334 -24.50 -3.38 6.92
C PRO A 334 -24.41 -3.00 8.41
N THR A 335 -25.57 -2.83 9.04
CA THR A 335 -25.67 -2.62 10.49
C THR A 335 -25.97 -3.95 11.19
N CYS A 336 -24.95 -4.54 11.80
CA CYS A 336 -25.11 -5.65 12.74
C CYS A 336 -25.26 -5.09 14.17
N ALA A 337 -25.69 -5.93 15.11
CA ALA A 337 -25.92 -5.50 16.49
C ALA A 337 -24.60 -5.12 17.18
N GLU A 338 -24.53 -3.88 17.68
CA GLU A 338 -23.42 -3.33 18.50
C GLU A 338 -22.01 -3.49 17.91
N SER A 339 -21.80 -3.01 16.67
CA SER A 339 -20.48 -2.47 16.33
C SER A 339 -20.15 -1.33 17.30
N PRO A 340 -18.99 -1.35 17.99
CA PRO A 340 -18.66 -0.34 18.99
C PRO A 340 -18.40 1.00 18.30
N SER A 341 -19.32 1.96 18.46
CA SER A 341 -19.12 3.32 17.94
C SER A 341 -17.81 3.92 18.49
N PRO A 342 -16.93 4.53 17.65
CA PRO A 342 -15.70 5.16 18.13
C PRO A 342 -16.06 6.35 19.02
N SER A 343 -16.09 6.10 20.33
CA SER A 343 -16.51 7.08 21.34
C SER A 343 -15.61 8.31 21.26
N PRO A 344 -16.15 9.51 20.97
CA PRO A 344 -15.32 10.69 20.80
C PRO A 344 -14.66 11.06 22.14
N THR A 345 -13.34 10.92 22.21
CA THR A 345 -12.54 11.35 23.36
C THR A 345 -12.79 12.84 23.58
N SER A 346 -13.55 13.17 24.63
CA SER A 346 -13.89 14.55 24.98
C SER A 346 -12.61 15.37 25.10
N PRO A 347 -12.55 16.61 24.56
CA PRO A 347 -11.40 17.47 24.74
C PRO A 347 -11.11 17.61 26.24
N SER A 348 -9.88 17.28 26.65
CA SER A 348 -9.45 17.38 28.03
C SER A 348 -9.61 18.84 28.50
N PRO A 349 -10.23 19.10 29.66
CA PRO A 349 -10.47 20.46 30.10
C PRO A 349 -9.16 21.21 30.29
N SER A 350 -9.08 22.42 29.71
CA SER A 350 -7.91 23.30 29.78
C SER A 350 -7.40 23.42 31.22
N PRO A 351 -6.08 23.31 31.46
CA PRO A 351 -5.53 23.21 32.81
C PRO A 351 -5.83 24.45 33.64
N THR A 352 -6.72 24.30 34.63
CA THR A 352 -6.97 25.31 35.66
C THR A 352 -5.69 25.52 36.46
N GLU A 353 -5.30 26.78 36.70
CA GLU A 353 -4.07 27.10 37.44
C GLU A 353 -4.05 26.42 38.81
N SER A 354 -3.09 25.51 39.01
CA SER A 354 -2.90 24.82 40.27
C SER A 354 -2.32 25.77 41.32
N PRO A 355 -2.92 25.90 42.52
CA PRO A 355 -2.37 26.76 43.56
C PRO A 355 -1.00 26.24 44.03
N SER A 356 -0.07 27.18 44.24
CA SER A 356 1.32 26.87 44.60
C SER A 356 1.43 25.96 45.83
N PRO A 357 2.18 24.84 45.77
CA PRO A 357 2.31 23.92 46.89
C PRO A 357 3.12 24.53 48.04
N SER A 358 2.55 24.46 49.25
CA SER A 358 3.29 24.72 50.49
C SER A 358 4.45 23.72 50.64
N PRO A 359 5.64 24.11 51.14
CA PRO A 359 6.77 23.20 51.29
C PRO A 359 6.45 22.05 52.26
N THR A 360 6.56 20.82 51.77
CA THR A 360 6.46 19.59 52.56
C THR A 360 7.78 19.30 53.28
N GLU A 361 7.72 18.81 54.53
CA GLU A 361 8.93 18.48 55.30
C GLU A 361 9.69 17.25 54.73
N SER A 362 11.01 17.24 54.95
CA SER A 362 11.93 16.24 54.39
C SER A 362 11.80 14.88 55.10
N PRO A 363 11.60 13.77 54.37
CA PRO A 363 11.56 12.43 54.97
C PRO A 363 12.94 11.95 55.43
N SER A 364 12.97 11.29 56.60
CA SER A 364 14.18 10.70 57.18
C SER A 364 14.71 9.52 56.32
N PRO A 365 16.04 9.36 56.14
CA PRO A 365 16.60 8.29 55.31
C PRO A 365 16.32 6.89 55.88
N THR A 366 15.93 5.97 55.01
CA THR A 366 15.74 4.55 55.31
C THR A 366 17.08 3.79 55.36
N PRO A 367 17.19 2.72 56.16
CA PRO A 367 18.43 1.97 56.32
C PRO A 367 18.77 1.11 55.09
N SER A 368 20.07 0.99 54.80
CA SER A 368 20.58 0.22 53.65
C SER A 368 20.44 -1.30 53.83
N PRO A 369 20.02 -2.06 52.79
CA PRO A 369 19.92 -3.52 52.85
C PRO A 369 21.29 -4.21 52.83
N SER A 370 21.38 -5.37 53.49
CA SER A 370 22.57 -6.23 53.52
C SER A 370 22.78 -6.96 52.17
N PRO A 371 24.03 -7.13 51.69
CA PRO A 371 24.29 -7.82 50.43
C PRO A 371 23.95 -9.32 50.48
N THR A 372 23.32 -9.81 49.41
CA THR A 372 22.98 -11.22 49.15
C THR A 372 24.22 -12.00 48.68
N PRO A 373 24.44 -13.27 49.09
CA PRO A 373 25.60 -14.05 48.65
C PRO A 373 25.58 -14.36 47.14
N THR A 374 26.75 -14.25 46.50
CA THR A 374 26.96 -14.47 45.07
C THR A 374 26.82 -15.96 44.68
N PRO A 375 26.11 -16.30 43.58
CA PRO A 375 26.05 -17.67 43.10
C PRO A 375 27.39 -18.15 42.50
N SER A 376 27.64 -19.46 42.60
CA SER A 376 28.82 -20.13 42.03
C SER A 376 28.75 -20.16 40.49
N PRO A 377 29.86 -19.98 39.76
CA PRO A 377 29.86 -20.02 38.29
C PRO A 377 29.50 -21.41 37.74
N THR A 378 28.69 -21.41 36.68
CA THR A 378 28.31 -22.57 35.87
C THR A 378 29.51 -23.07 35.05
N PRO A 379 29.72 -24.39 34.87
CA PRO A 379 30.82 -24.89 34.05
C PRO A 379 30.67 -24.55 32.57
N THR A 380 31.78 -24.17 31.93
CA THR A 380 31.85 -23.80 30.51
C THR A 380 31.52 -24.98 29.59
N PRO A 381 30.71 -24.81 28.54
CA PRO A 381 30.48 -25.87 27.55
C PRO A 381 31.75 -26.20 26.76
N SER A 382 31.91 -27.48 26.41
CA SER A 382 33.01 -27.97 25.56
C SER A 382 32.86 -27.46 24.12
N PRO A 383 33.95 -27.12 23.41
CA PRO A 383 33.87 -26.69 22.02
C PRO A 383 33.31 -27.78 21.10
N THR A 384 32.44 -27.37 20.18
CA THR A 384 31.86 -28.21 19.12
C THR A 384 32.95 -28.63 18.12
N PRO A 385 33.01 -29.90 17.66
CA PRO A 385 34.01 -30.32 16.69
C PRO A 385 33.79 -29.67 15.31
N THR A 386 34.89 -29.23 14.70
CA THR A 386 34.91 -28.62 13.35
C THR A 386 34.43 -29.62 12.29
N PRO A 387 33.55 -29.23 11.34
CA PRO A 387 33.17 -30.11 10.23
C PRO A 387 34.36 -30.43 9.32
N SER A 388 34.40 -31.68 8.84
CA SER A 388 35.41 -32.15 7.86
C SER A 388 35.22 -31.45 6.51
N PRO A 389 36.29 -31.10 5.77
CA PRO A 389 36.17 -30.53 4.43
C PRO A 389 35.49 -31.49 3.45
N THR A 390 34.61 -30.94 2.61
CA THR A 390 33.94 -31.65 1.51
C THR A 390 34.95 -32.09 0.44
N PRO A 391 34.90 -33.33 -0.07
CA PRO A 391 35.84 -33.79 -1.09
C PRO A 391 35.61 -33.10 -2.45
N THR A 392 36.70 -32.67 -3.08
CA THR A 392 36.69 -32.03 -4.40
C THR A 392 36.29 -33.02 -5.52
N PRO A 393 35.37 -32.68 -6.43
CA PRO A 393 35.04 -33.56 -7.56
C PRO A 393 36.21 -33.69 -8.54
N SER A 394 36.67 -34.93 -8.76
CA SER A 394 37.76 -35.24 -9.69
C SER A 394 37.23 -35.54 -11.09
N HIS A 395 37.43 -34.61 -12.03
CA HIS A 395 37.08 -34.80 -13.44
C HIS A 395 38.11 -35.69 -14.16
N SER A 396 37.91 -37.00 -14.11
CA SER A 396 38.67 -37.97 -14.90
C SER A 396 38.11 -38.07 -16.33
N HIS A 397 38.82 -37.50 -17.31
CA HIS A 397 38.51 -37.68 -18.73
C HIS A 397 39.09 -38.99 -19.27
N THR A 398 38.32 -40.07 -19.18
CA THR A 398 38.71 -41.38 -19.74
C THR A 398 38.43 -41.44 -21.24
N HIS A 399 39.43 -41.15 -22.08
CA HIS A 399 39.36 -41.46 -23.51
C HIS A 399 39.39 -42.99 -23.73
N SER A 400 38.43 -43.50 -24.50
CA SER A 400 38.48 -44.86 -25.06
C SER A 400 37.83 -44.85 -26.46
N PRO A 401 38.49 -45.38 -27.51
CA PRO A 401 38.02 -45.26 -28.89
C PRO A 401 37.08 -46.39 -29.32
N HIS A 402 36.07 -46.06 -30.12
CA HIS A 402 35.27 -47.02 -30.89
C HIS A 402 34.87 -46.41 -32.26
N PRO A 403 34.67 -47.21 -33.33
CA PRO A 403 35.19 -46.81 -34.65
C PRO A 403 34.16 -46.37 -35.70
N SER A 404 34.70 -45.88 -36.82
CA SER A 404 34.02 -45.62 -38.10
C SER A 404 33.23 -46.82 -38.63
N PRO A 405 32.14 -46.57 -39.39
CA PRO A 405 32.14 -47.06 -40.77
C PRO A 405 31.63 -46.08 -41.85
N SER A 406 32.39 -46.04 -42.95
CA SER A 406 31.96 -45.96 -44.37
C SER A 406 31.18 -44.75 -44.94
N GLU A 407 31.66 -44.28 -46.09
CA GLU A 407 31.06 -43.26 -46.97
C GLU A 407 30.05 -43.86 -47.97
N THR A 408 29.12 -43.06 -48.52
CA THR A 408 28.39 -43.28 -49.80
C THR A 408 27.80 -41.94 -50.31
N ASP A 409 27.59 -41.82 -51.63
CA ASP A 409 27.44 -40.59 -52.43
C ASP A 409 26.13 -39.76 -52.38
N CYS A 410 26.28 -38.43 -52.52
CA CYS A 410 25.51 -37.44 -53.33
C CYS A 410 23.95 -37.34 -53.20
N PRO A 411 23.26 -36.32 -53.80
CA PRO A 411 23.70 -35.05 -54.42
C PRO A 411 23.07 -33.79 -53.73
N PRO A 412 23.42 -32.53 -54.11
CA PRO A 412 22.92 -31.31 -53.47
C PRO A 412 21.52 -30.84 -53.94
N SER A 413 20.88 -29.99 -53.12
CA SER A 413 19.58 -29.34 -53.34
C SER A 413 19.66 -27.82 -53.00
N PRO A 414 18.86 -26.92 -53.61
CA PRO A 414 19.30 -25.53 -53.83
C PRO A 414 18.94 -24.50 -52.74
N THR A 415 19.81 -23.49 -52.62
CA THR A 415 19.63 -22.29 -51.79
C THR A 415 18.60 -21.31 -52.39
N PRO A 416 17.62 -20.79 -51.62
CA PRO A 416 16.79 -19.68 -52.07
C PRO A 416 17.55 -18.34 -51.99
N SER A 417 17.32 -17.45 -52.95
CA SER A 417 17.93 -16.12 -53.01
C SER A 417 16.86 -15.03 -52.96
N HIS A 418 17.12 -13.97 -52.17
CA HIS A 418 16.36 -12.74 -52.22
C HIS A 418 17.31 -11.53 -52.33
N SER A 419 16.86 -10.52 -53.06
CA SER A 419 17.69 -9.46 -53.62
C SER A 419 17.41 -8.08 -53.02
N HIS A 420 18.45 -7.26 -52.97
CA HIS A 420 18.31 -5.81 -52.82
C HIS A 420 18.93 -5.12 -54.03
N THR A 421 18.13 -4.24 -54.67
CA THR A 421 18.54 -3.46 -55.84
C THR A 421 19.05 -2.09 -55.41
N HIS A 422 20.07 -1.57 -56.10
CA HIS A 422 20.48 -0.17 -56.02
C HIS A 422 20.23 0.54 -57.36
N SER A 423 19.82 1.80 -57.29
CA SER A 423 19.66 2.72 -58.43
C SER A 423 20.29 4.09 -58.10
N PRO A 424 20.71 4.90 -59.09
CA PRO A 424 21.82 5.84 -58.89
C PRO A 424 21.48 7.31 -58.62
N ARG A 425 22.50 7.96 -58.06
CA ARG A 425 22.79 9.40 -57.85
C ARG A 425 22.44 10.36 -59.01
N PRO A 426 22.07 11.62 -58.69
CA PRO A 426 22.47 12.82 -59.44
C PRO A 426 23.41 13.78 -58.66
N THR A 427 24.07 14.70 -59.37
CA THR A 427 24.98 15.76 -58.84
C THR A 427 24.20 17.04 -58.48
N PRO A 428 24.78 17.98 -57.70
CA PRO A 428 24.99 19.33 -58.25
C PRO A 428 26.40 19.93 -57.99
N THR A 429 26.62 21.15 -58.49
CA THR A 429 27.93 21.70 -58.92
C THR A 429 28.53 22.76 -57.96
N GLU A 430 29.81 23.11 -58.15
CA GLU A 430 30.59 24.16 -57.46
C GLU A 430 30.03 25.59 -57.63
N THR A 431 30.47 26.54 -56.77
CA THR A 431 31.00 27.90 -57.13
C THR A 431 31.47 28.70 -55.88
N ASP A 432 32.74 29.18 -55.92
CA ASP A 432 33.40 30.34 -55.26
C ASP A 432 33.43 30.64 -53.73
N CYS A 433 34.51 31.35 -53.38
CA CYS A 433 34.92 32.04 -52.12
C CYS A 433 34.99 33.58 -52.40
N PRO A 434 35.20 34.56 -51.46
CA PRO A 434 36.24 34.57 -50.41
C PRO A 434 35.84 35.34 -49.08
N PRO A 435 36.66 36.16 -48.34
CA PRO A 435 37.22 35.68 -47.05
C PRO A 435 37.26 36.65 -45.83
N THR A 436 37.46 36.10 -44.61
CA THR A 436 38.10 36.75 -43.41
C THR A 436 37.35 37.93 -42.72
N PRO A 437 37.72 38.42 -41.50
CA PRO A 437 38.94 38.17 -40.70
C PRO A 437 38.79 37.75 -39.21
N THR A 438 39.91 37.29 -38.64
CA THR A 438 40.15 37.00 -37.21
C THR A 438 40.66 38.24 -36.43
N PRO A 439 40.55 38.24 -35.09
CA PRO A 439 41.75 38.26 -34.21
C PRO A 439 41.74 37.07 -33.21
N SER A 440 42.85 36.38 -32.89
CA SER A 440 44.07 36.81 -32.15
C SER A 440 43.86 36.91 -30.62
N HIS A 441 44.73 36.43 -29.70
CA HIS A 441 45.83 35.45 -29.71
C HIS A 441 46.27 35.19 -28.25
N SER A 442 46.90 34.04 -27.94
CA SER A 442 48.09 33.93 -27.05
C SER A 442 48.61 32.48 -26.98
N HIS A 443 49.90 32.31 -26.63
CA HIS A 443 50.67 31.05 -26.70
C HIS A 443 51.60 30.90 -25.49
N THR A 444 52.24 29.73 -25.32
CA THR A 444 53.61 29.45 -24.76
C THR A 444 53.62 28.10 -24.03
N HIS A 445 54.55 27.15 -24.20
CA HIS A 445 55.43 26.75 -25.33
C HIS A 445 55.97 25.32 -25.07
N SER A 446 56.48 24.65 -26.10
CA SER A 446 57.21 23.37 -26.00
C SER A 446 58.72 23.60 -25.74
N PRO A 447 59.54 22.55 -25.47
CA PRO A 447 60.17 21.81 -26.58
C PRO A 447 60.34 20.29 -26.39
N HIS A 448 60.78 19.64 -27.47
CA HIS A 448 61.04 18.20 -27.66
C HIS A 448 62.56 17.89 -27.51
N PRO A 449 62.99 16.61 -27.36
CA PRO A 449 63.45 15.86 -28.56
C PRO A 449 63.14 14.34 -28.59
N SER A 450 63.23 13.79 -29.82
CA SER A 450 62.96 12.41 -30.31
C SER A 450 64.07 11.38 -29.98
N PRO A 451 64.01 10.06 -30.37
CA PRO A 451 63.01 9.30 -31.16
C PRO A 451 62.54 7.98 -30.41
N SER A 452 61.96 6.88 -30.95
CA SER A 452 61.80 6.33 -32.33
C SER A 452 60.58 5.38 -32.52
N GLU A 453 60.11 5.28 -33.76
CA GLU A 453 59.61 4.13 -34.56
C GLU A 453 58.72 2.96 -34.03
N THR A 454 57.66 2.72 -34.83
CA THR A 454 57.05 1.42 -35.25
C THR A 454 55.78 0.86 -34.54
N ASP A 455 54.68 0.95 -35.30
CA ASP A 455 53.52 0.07 -35.52
C ASP A 455 52.71 -0.63 -34.38
N CYS A 456 51.38 -0.63 -34.62
CA CYS A 456 50.32 -1.46 -34.01
C CYS A 456 49.64 -2.27 -35.16
N PRO A 457 48.66 -3.19 -34.96
CA PRO A 457 47.90 -3.61 -33.76
C PRO A 457 47.97 -5.17 -33.58
N PRO A 458 47.02 -5.94 -32.96
CA PRO A 458 45.78 -5.62 -32.22
C PRO A 458 45.60 -6.35 -30.85
N SER A 459 44.39 -6.20 -30.29
CA SER A 459 43.83 -6.83 -29.06
C SER A 459 43.04 -8.13 -29.40
N PRO A 460 42.38 -8.89 -28.47
CA PRO A 460 42.17 -8.68 -27.02
C PRO A 460 42.22 -9.93 -26.09
N SER A 461 41.91 -9.71 -24.80
CA SER A 461 41.35 -10.66 -23.80
C SER A 461 42.30 -11.73 -23.18
N PRO A 462 41.93 -12.34 -22.03
CA PRO A 462 41.67 -11.66 -20.75
C PRO A 462 42.48 -12.29 -19.59
N SER A 463 42.67 -11.56 -18.48
CA SER A 463 43.38 -12.08 -17.30
C SER A 463 42.59 -11.85 -16.01
N HIS A 464 42.39 -12.91 -15.21
CA HIS A 464 41.89 -12.83 -13.85
C HIS A 464 43.06 -12.62 -12.88
N SER A 465 42.95 -11.62 -12.00
CA SER A 465 43.91 -11.39 -10.91
C SER A 465 43.35 -11.83 -9.56
N HIS A 466 43.98 -12.83 -8.94
CA HIS A 466 43.86 -13.06 -7.50
C HIS A 466 45.01 -12.33 -6.79
N THR A 467 44.68 -11.51 -5.79
CA THR A 467 45.68 -10.86 -4.93
C THR A 467 45.78 -11.61 -3.61
N HIS A 468 46.97 -12.10 -3.27
CA HIS A 468 47.33 -12.47 -1.89
C HIS A 468 48.12 -11.33 -1.25
N SER A 469 47.86 -11.07 0.02
CA SER A 469 48.64 -10.15 0.87
C SER A 469 49.23 -10.92 2.06
N PRO A 470 50.44 -10.56 2.57
CA PRO A 470 51.24 -11.44 3.42
C PRO A 470 50.91 -11.37 4.92
N HIS A 471 51.32 -12.43 5.61
CA HIS A 471 51.16 -12.67 7.04
C HIS A 471 52.32 -12.05 7.87
N PRO A 472 52.04 -11.32 8.97
CA PRO A 472 53.05 -10.91 9.96
C PRO A 472 53.10 -11.85 11.17
N SER A 473 54.28 -11.96 11.80
CA SER A 473 54.51 -12.76 13.03
C SER A 473 55.05 -11.84 14.15
N PRO A 474 55.28 -12.29 15.41
CA PRO A 474 54.53 -11.74 16.54
C PRO A 474 55.36 -10.87 17.50
N SER A 475 54.66 -10.19 18.41
CA SER A 475 55.25 -9.47 19.56
C SER A 475 54.43 -9.72 20.82
N HIS A 476 55.10 -9.90 21.96
CA HIS A 476 54.49 -10.02 23.28
C HIS A 476 54.79 -8.78 24.13
N SER A 477 53.76 -8.18 24.72
CA SER A 477 53.87 -7.37 25.93
C SER A 477 52.58 -7.47 26.74
N HIS A 478 52.70 -7.38 28.06
CA HIS A 478 51.57 -7.31 28.99
C HIS A 478 51.29 -5.83 29.34
N THR A 479 50.05 -5.48 29.71
CA THR A 479 49.70 -4.94 31.06
C THR A 479 48.31 -4.25 31.07
N HIS A 480 47.41 -4.79 31.90
CA HIS A 480 46.19 -4.17 32.48
C HIS A 480 45.03 -3.71 31.57
N SER A 481 43.82 -4.16 31.93
CA SER A 481 42.53 -3.56 31.56
C SER A 481 42.03 -2.60 32.65
N PRO A 482 41.02 -1.77 32.36
CA PRO A 482 39.79 -1.90 33.15
C PRO A 482 38.49 -2.04 32.32
N HIS A 483 37.65 -2.92 32.84
CA HIS A 483 36.25 -3.24 32.62
C HIS A 483 35.29 -2.15 32.05
N PRO A 484 34.46 -2.47 31.03
CA PRO A 484 33.20 -1.78 30.73
C PRO A 484 31.98 -2.46 31.41
N THR A 485 30.85 -1.76 31.48
CA THR A 485 29.60 -2.19 32.14
C THR A 485 28.75 -3.18 31.32
N PRO A 486 28.13 -4.20 31.94
CA PRO A 486 27.03 -4.94 31.34
C PRO A 486 25.70 -4.17 31.49
N SER A 487 24.88 -4.16 30.42
CA SER A 487 23.45 -3.86 30.51
C SER A 487 22.66 -5.16 30.64
N HIS A 488 21.54 -5.14 31.36
CA HIS A 488 20.64 -6.29 31.50
C HIS A 488 19.29 -5.99 30.83
N SER A 489 18.97 -6.74 29.78
CA SER A 489 17.61 -6.88 29.29
C SER A 489 16.85 -7.93 30.12
N HIS A 490 15.56 -7.70 30.35
CA HIS A 490 14.69 -8.64 31.04
C HIS A 490 13.89 -9.48 30.03
N THR A 491 13.89 -10.80 30.19
CA THR A 491 12.92 -11.70 29.58
C THR A 491 11.93 -12.14 30.65
N HIS A 492 10.63 -12.18 30.34
CA HIS A 492 9.60 -12.72 31.21
C HIS A 492 8.91 -13.93 30.56
N SER A 493 8.49 -14.87 31.41
CA SER A 493 7.73 -16.07 31.04
C SER A 493 6.79 -16.45 32.21
N PRO A 494 5.66 -17.16 31.97
CA PRO A 494 4.39 -16.68 32.50
C PRO A 494 3.74 -17.55 33.59
N HIS A 495 2.95 -16.92 34.47
CA HIS A 495 1.84 -17.50 35.25
C HIS A 495 1.10 -16.41 36.07
N PRO A 496 -0.12 -16.64 36.62
CA PRO A 496 -1.11 -17.69 36.34
C PRO A 496 -2.52 -17.16 35.99
N THR A 497 -3.39 -18.06 35.52
CA THR A 497 -4.84 -17.81 35.36
C THR A 497 -5.59 -17.74 36.71
N PRO A 498 -6.55 -16.81 36.91
CA PRO A 498 -7.51 -16.87 38.02
C PRO A 498 -8.75 -17.71 37.64
N SER A 499 -9.08 -18.71 38.46
CA SER A 499 -10.33 -19.48 38.32
C SER A 499 -11.48 -18.81 39.08
N HIS A 500 -12.65 -18.69 38.45
CA HIS A 500 -13.88 -18.23 39.12
C HIS A 500 -15.00 -19.27 39.01
N THR A 501 -15.61 -19.59 40.16
CA THR A 501 -16.76 -20.51 40.28
C THR A 501 -17.78 -19.93 41.25
N HIS A 502 -19.00 -19.65 40.79
CA HIS A 502 -20.25 -19.56 41.56
C HIS A 502 -21.37 -19.82 40.53
N GLU A 503 -22.08 -20.95 40.59
CA GLU A 503 -23.31 -21.20 41.38
C GLU A 503 -24.59 -20.70 40.70
N HIS A 504 -25.55 -21.61 40.51
CA HIS A 504 -26.90 -21.31 40.02
C HIS A 504 -27.82 -20.83 41.15
N SER A 505 -28.82 -20.03 40.79
CA SER A 505 -30.08 -19.89 41.52
C SER A 505 -31.20 -19.58 40.53
N GLU A 506 -32.43 -19.96 40.88
CA GLU A 506 -33.52 -20.14 39.93
C GLU A 506 -34.46 -18.92 39.76
N HIS A 507 -35.31 -19.07 38.75
CA HIS A 507 -36.45 -18.22 38.30
C HIS A 507 -37.32 -17.64 39.44
N PRO A 508 -38.07 -16.53 39.20
CA PRO A 508 -39.30 -16.66 38.40
C PRO A 508 -39.67 -15.50 37.45
N THR A 509 -40.43 -15.86 36.41
CA THR A 509 -41.22 -14.98 35.52
C THR A 509 -42.45 -14.37 36.21
N PRO A 510 -43.00 -13.29 35.64
CA PRO A 510 -44.45 -13.12 35.47
C PRO A 510 -44.86 -13.18 33.99
N SER A 511 -46.16 -13.29 33.69
CA SER A 511 -46.67 -13.63 32.35
C SER A 511 -48.01 -12.95 31.98
N HIS A 512 -48.20 -12.76 30.66
CA HIS A 512 -49.44 -12.45 29.92
C HIS A 512 -50.32 -11.24 30.30
N THR A 513 -50.74 -10.46 29.29
CA THR A 513 -52.17 -10.37 28.87
C THR A 513 -52.33 -9.79 27.45
N HIS A 514 -53.39 -10.21 26.73
CA HIS A 514 -53.86 -9.65 25.45
C HIS A 514 -54.58 -8.27 25.67
N GLU A 515 -54.86 -7.38 24.71
CA GLU A 515 -55.86 -7.50 23.62
C GLU A 515 -55.96 -6.24 22.68
N HIS A 516 -56.49 -6.48 21.45
CA HIS A 516 -57.41 -5.66 20.62
C HIS A 516 -57.09 -4.26 19.96
N ASN A 517 -57.11 -4.29 18.62
CA ASN A 517 -57.76 -3.40 17.61
C ASN A 517 -57.42 -1.89 17.37
N LYS A 518 -57.09 -1.62 16.08
CA LYS A 518 -57.55 -0.57 15.10
C LYS A 518 -58.34 0.69 15.56
N PRO A 519 -58.30 1.84 14.83
CA PRO A 519 -58.13 1.94 13.36
C PRO A 519 -57.22 3.08 12.80
N SER A 520 -57.00 3.04 11.48
CA SER A 520 -56.47 4.15 10.65
C SER A 520 -57.51 5.26 10.40
N PRO A 521 -57.08 6.42 9.89
CA PRO A 521 -57.78 7.03 8.74
C PRO A 521 -56.83 7.33 7.55
N SER A 522 -57.44 7.52 6.39
CA SER A 522 -56.81 7.86 5.10
C SER A 522 -56.71 9.38 4.87
N GLY A 523 -55.75 9.81 4.05
CA GLY A 523 -55.68 11.18 3.51
C GLY A 523 -54.98 11.21 2.15
N GLU A 524 -55.73 11.50 1.09
CA GLU A 524 -55.28 11.46 -0.31
C GLU A 524 -55.51 12.84 -0.96
N ALA A 525 -54.49 13.37 -1.65
CA ALA A 525 -54.57 14.61 -2.45
C ALA A 525 -53.51 14.60 -3.57
N SER A 526 -53.78 15.27 -4.69
CA SER A 526 -53.11 15.00 -5.98
C SER A 526 -52.51 16.22 -6.70
N HIS A 527 -51.76 15.90 -7.77
CA HIS A 527 -51.13 16.74 -8.82
C HIS A 527 -51.98 17.92 -9.37
N PRO A 528 -51.42 18.92 -10.10
CA PRO A 528 -50.24 18.90 -11.02
C PRO A 528 -49.23 20.07 -10.82
N GLY A 529 -48.17 20.31 -11.60
CA GLY A 529 -47.58 19.65 -12.78
C GLY A 529 -47.40 20.61 -14.00
N GLY A 530 -46.16 20.81 -14.52
CA GLY A 530 -45.96 21.62 -15.74
C GLY A 530 -44.54 22.06 -16.15
N HIS A 531 -44.03 21.44 -17.23
CA HIS A 531 -43.17 21.98 -18.32
C HIS A 531 -41.70 22.44 -18.14
N LEU A 532 -40.92 22.07 -19.18
CA LEU A 532 -39.59 22.58 -19.57
C LEU A 532 -39.71 23.88 -20.39
N PRO A 533 -38.59 24.57 -20.68
CA PRO A 533 -38.17 24.64 -22.09
C PRO A 533 -36.68 24.37 -22.34
N ASN A 534 -36.27 24.27 -23.61
CA ASN A 534 -34.92 23.93 -24.06
C ASN A 534 -34.46 24.84 -25.22
N THR A 535 -33.37 25.60 -25.01
CA THR A 535 -32.55 26.34 -25.99
C THR A 535 -31.21 26.68 -25.31
N GLY A 536 -30.04 26.71 -25.95
CA GLY A 536 -29.68 26.44 -27.34
C GLY A 536 -28.15 26.57 -27.52
N SER A 537 -27.61 26.09 -28.64
CA SER A 537 -26.16 26.01 -28.90
C SER A 537 -25.45 27.36 -29.06
N ASP A 538 -24.13 27.41 -28.84
CA ASP A 538 -23.23 27.94 -29.87
C ASP A 538 -21.77 27.43 -29.78
N LEU A 539 -21.00 27.61 -30.87
CA LEU A 539 -19.65 27.05 -31.08
C LEU A 539 -18.56 28.13 -31.20
N VAL A 540 -17.51 28.09 -30.37
CA VAL A 540 -16.18 28.66 -30.72
C VAL A 540 -15.06 27.82 -30.10
N ALA A 541 -14.05 27.48 -30.91
CA ALA A 541 -12.73 27.04 -30.47
C ALA A 541 -11.67 27.98 -31.07
N PRO A 542 -10.49 28.13 -30.45
CA PRO A 542 -9.28 27.96 -31.26
C PRO A 542 -8.04 27.36 -30.56
N VAL A 543 -7.32 26.56 -31.35
CA VAL A 543 -5.84 26.42 -31.40
C VAL A 543 -5.11 25.69 -30.25
N ALA A 544 -4.29 24.72 -30.66
CA ALA A 544 -3.45 23.89 -29.81
C ALA A 544 -2.06 24.47 -29.53
N GLY A 545 -1.44 24.00 -28.44
CA GLY A 545 0.01 23.94 -28.23
C GLY A 545 0.40 22.49 -27.92
N ALA A 546 1.52 22.00 -28.46
CA ALA A 546 1.83 20.56 -28.45
C ALA A 546 3.12 20.22 -27.69
N ALA A 547 3.06 19.15 -26.90
CA ALA A 547 4.20 18.38 -26.42
C ALA A 547 3.79 16.89 -26.36
N ALA A 548 4.67 15.97 -26.74
CA ALA A 548 4.38 14.54 -26.78
C ALA A 548 5.67 13.71 -26.62
N VAL A 549 5.58 12.61 -25.86
CA VAL A 549 6.55 11.49 -25.67
C VAL A 549 6.07 10.72 -24.42
N LEU A 550 6.02 9.39 -24.30
CA LEU A 550 6.02 8.28 -25.26
C LEU A 550 5.28 7.11 -24.58
N LEU A 551 4.30 6.47 -25.24
CA LEU A 551 3.69 5.23 -24.77
C LEU A 551 4.06 4.06 -25.69
N GLY A 552 4.56 2.97 -25.10
CA GLY A 552 4.94 1.76 -25.83
C GLY A 552 3.75 0.84 -26.09
N LEU A 553 3.43 0.60 -27.37
CA LEU A 553 2.36 -0.33 -27.77
C LEU A 553 2.83 -1.79 -27.76
N GLY A 554 1.97 -2.67 -27.22
CA GLY A 554 2.20 -4.12 -27.15
C GLY A 554 0.92 -4.94 -27.30
N GLY A 555 0.18 -4.75 -28.41
CA GLY A 555 -1.07 -5.47 -28.66
C GLY A 555 -1.23 -5.91 -30.12
N ALA A 556 -1.40 -7.21 -30.36
CA ALA A 556 -1.62 -7.76 -31.70
C ALA A 556 -2.38 -9.10 -31.67
N VAL A 557 -3.67 -9.09 -32.03
CA VAL A 557 -4.45 -10.28 -32.38
C VAL A 557 -5.28 -10.00 -33.65
N PHE A 558 -5.37 -10.99 -34.53
CA PHE A 558 -6.11 -10.89 -35.81
C PHE A 558 -7.63 -10.93 -35.62
N ALA A 559 -8.36 -10.16 -36.43
CA ALA A 559 -9.80 -10.33 -36.64
C ALA A 559 -10.08 -10.76 -38.09
N PHE A 560 -10.76 -11.90 -38.28
CA PHE A 560 -11.13 -12.40 -39.61
C PHE A 560 -12.50 -13.10 -39.60
N ALA A 561 -13.57 -12.38 -39.97
CA ALA A 561 -14.88 -12.96 -40.22
C ALA A 561 -15.60 -12.22 -41.36
N ARG A 562 -16.13 -12.95 -42.34
CA ARG A 562 -16.84 -12.39 -43.51
C ARG A 562 -18.28 -12.03 -43.14
N ARG A 563 -18.78 -10.88 -43.59
CA ARG A 563 -20.22 -10.58 -43.66
C ARG A 563 -20.70 -10.67 -45.12
N GLY A 564 -21.64 -11.57 -45.39
CA GLY A 564 -22.13 -11.83 -46.75
C GLY A 564 -23.06 -10.74 -47.29
N ARG A 565 -22.96 -10.43 -48.59
CA ARG A 565 -23.91 -9.53 -49.30
C ARG A 565 -25.15 -10.31 -49.75
N GLY A 566 -26.30 -10.04 -49.14
CA GLY A 566 -27.60 -10.21 -49.79
C GLY A 566 -27.85 -9.03 -50.75
N ARG A 567 -28.35 -9.30 -51.97
CA ARG A 567 -28.66 -8.25 -52.96
C ARG A 567 -29.75 -8.73 -53.91
N ARG A 568 -30.90 -8.05 -53.88
CA ARG A 568 -32.03 -8.00 -54.84
C ARG A 568 -33.02 -6.95 -54.30
N HIS A 569 -33.77 -6.19 -55.11
CA HIS A 569 -33.81 -6.14 -56.57
C HIS A 569 -33.55 -4.73 -57.10
#